data_AF-A0A1X7N8G8-F1
#
_entry.id   AF-A0A1X7N8G8-F1
#
_cell.length_a   1.000
_cell.length_b   1.000
_cell.length_c   1.000
_cell.angle_alpha   90.00
_cell.angle_beta   90.00
_cell.angle_gamma   90.00
#
_symmetry.space_group_name_H-M   'P 1'
#
loop_
_entity.id
_entity.type
_entity.pdbx_description
1 polymer ?
#
loop_
_entity_poly.entity_id
_entity_poly.type
_entity_poly.pdbx_seq_one_letter_code
_entity_poly.pdbx_strand_id
1 'polypeptide(L)'
;MIFQTPILALLLVSALASAVALWSGWFALRVLRHWNLASGSREQLQLERATELVSTLFRFVMLAELAALVLFVFNADRMAPLFVGAMCAVGTLSANDWGFPALYLKIAVFFAASVWLMLDRADRLGHDYPLTRLKYGAILAIAPLVVASAAVQLTYFLNLETDVITSCCSKVFTAANDGIASEMTGMDPARALWLLAGAGLAVALAGTVSLWRGRGHGVFALAGAAFFLVALVAIVSVISLYIYDHPNHHCPFCILKPDYGYVGYALYLPLFVATALAVGAGSLRPFAQVESLKAVLPAVLRRQVMQALVGFAIFGVVVIWSIASSRLILFG
;
A
#
# COMPACT_ATOMS: atom_id res chain seq x y z
N MET A 1 27.70 4.01 2.94
CA MET A 1 26.62 3.37 2.15
C MET A 1 25.62 4.35 1.55
N ILE A 2 25.30 5.48 2.20
CA ILE A 2 24.23 6.40 1.78
C ILE A 2 24.35 6.95 0.34
N PHE A 3 25.56 7.01 -0.23
CA PHE A 3 25.81 7.52 -1.58
C PHE A 3 25.46 6.55 -2.71
N GLN A 4 24.86 5.38 -2.42
CA GLN A 4 24.34 4.51 -3.47
C GLN A 4 23.12 5.16 -4.14
N THR A 5 23.07 5.09 -5.47
CA THR A 5 22.05 5.77 -6.29
C THR A 5 20.60 5.50 -5.85
N PRO A 6 20.18 4.26 -5.53
CA PRO A 6 18.79 4.03 -5.14
C PRO A 6 18.46 4.59 -3.75
N ILE A 7 19.43 4.63 -2.82
CA ILE A 7 19.26 5.27 -1.51
C ILE A 7 19.10 6.79 -1.69
N LEU A 8 19.97 7.41 -2.48
CA LEU A 8 19.86 8.85 -2.78
C LEU A 8 18.52 9.19 -3.45
N ALA A 9 18.04 8.35 -4.36
CA ALA A 9 16.74 8.53 -5.00
C ALA A 9 15.59 8.44 -3.97
N LEU A 10 15.60 7.43 -3.09
CA LEU A 10 14.60 7.28 -2.02
C LEU A 10 14.62 8.44 -1.03
N LEU A 11 15.81 8.93 -0.66
CA LEU A 11 15.98 10.08 0.22
C LEU A 11 15.49 11.37 -0.45
N LEU A 12 15.80 11.58 -1.73
CA LEU A 12 15.33 12.73 -2.50
C LEU A 12 13.80 12.74 -2.59
N VAL A 13 13.20 11.60 -2.95
CA VAL A 13 11.73 11.47 -3.03
C VAL A 13 11.11 11.78 -1.67
N SER A 14 11.61 11.18 -0.58
CA SER A 14 11.04 11.40 0.75
C SER A 14 11.28 12.82 1.30
N ALA A 15 12.39 13.46 0.95
CA ALA A 15 12.65 14.87 1.31
C ALA A 15 11.70 15.81 0.55
N LEU A 16 11.57 15.65 -0.77
CA LEU A 16 10.62 16.42 -1.58
C LEU A 16 9.18 16.17 -1.11
N ALA A 17 8.85 14.92 -0.83
CA ALA A 17 7.52 14.56 -0.37
C ALA A 17 7.17 15.22 0.96
N SER A 18 8.10 15.19 1.92
CA SER A 18 7.94 15.83 3.23
C SER A 18 7.81 17.35 3.09
N ALA A 19 8.65 17.99 2.28
CA ALA A 19 8.59 19.44 2.06
C ALA A 19 7.25 19.87 1.45
N VAL A 20 6.82 19.18 0.39
CA VAL A 20 5.53 19.43 -0.26
C VAL A 20 4.37 19.14 0.69
N ALA A 21 4.43 18.06 1.46
CA ALA A 21 3.35 17.69 2.38
C ALA A 21 3.20 18.68 3.54
N LEU A 22 4.30 19.15 4.13
CA LEU A 22 4.28 20.18 5.17
C LEU A 22 3.76 21.52 4.63
N TRP A 23 4.25 21.95 3.46
CA TRP A 23 3.77 23.18 2.83
C TRP A 23 2.29 23.09 2.44
N SER A 24 1.88 21.97 1.86
CA SER A 24 0.47 21.70 1.51
C SER A 24 -0.41 21.60 2.76
N GLY A 25 0.12 21.07 3.87
CA GLY A 25 -0.56 21.03 5.17
C GLY A 25 -0.79 22.42 5.76
N TRP A 26 0.22 23.29 5.72
CA TRP A 26 0.04 24.70 6.09
C TRP A 26 -1.02 25.39 5.22
N PHE A 27 -0.96 25.18 3.90
CA PHE A 27 -1.96 25.73 2.98
C PHE A 27 -3.36 25.14 3.24
N ALA A 28 -3.46 23.85 3.56
CA ALA A 28 -4.71 23.18 3.91
C ALA A 28 -5.41 23.84 5.09
N LEU A 29 -4.67 24.27 6.13
CA LEU A 29 -5.24 25.03 7.25
C LEU A 29 -5.88 26.34 6.79
N ARG A 30 -5.27 27.03 5.82
CA ARG A 30 -5.83 28.26 5.25
C ARG A 30 -7.12 27.99 4.47
N VAL A 31 -7.14 26.94 3.64
CA VAL A 31 -8.32 26.50 2.90
C VAL A 31 -9.46 26.15 3.87
N LEU A 32 -9.20 25.32 4.88
CA LEU A 32 -10.24 24.90 5.83
C LEU A 32 -10.88 26.06 6.60
N ARG A 33 -10.11 27.14 6.86
CA ARG A 33 -10.61 28.33 7.57
C ARG A 33 -11.40 29.29 6.67
N HIS A 34 -10.96 29.51 5.43
CA HIS A 34 -11.44 30.64 4.61
C HIS A 34 -12.20 30.22 3.35
N TRP A 35 -12.18 28.94 2.97
CA TRP A 35 -12.80 28.49 1.71
C TRP A 35 -14.31 28.73 1.70
N ASN A 36 -14.77 29.59 0.80
CA ASN A 36 -16.19 29.85 0.57
C ASN A 36 -16.44 30.09 -0.93
N LEU A 37 -16.90 29.06 -1.65
CA LEU A 37 -17.17 29.12 -3.09
C LEU A 37 -18.27 30.14 -3.46
N ALA A 38 -19.16 30.50 -2.53
CA ALA A 38 -20.19 31.52 -2.76
C ALA A 38 -19.65 32.96 -2.69
N SER A 39 -18.39 33.15 -2.28
CA SER A 39 -17.79 34.46 -2.09
C SER A 39 -16.98 34.89 -3.32
N GLY A 40 -17.31 36.02 -3.92
CA GLY A 40 -16.50 36.66 -4.98
C GLY A 40 -15.29 37.45 -4.46
N SER A 41 -14.86 37.23 -3.22
CA SER A 41 -13.78 38.02 -2.62
C SER A 41 -12.43 37.77 -3.31
N ARG A 42 -11.55 38.77 -3.29
CA ARG A 42 -10.17 38.62 -3.79
C ARG A 42 -9.44 37.46 -3.11
N GLU A 43 -9.70 37.23 -1.81
CA GLU A 43 -9.09 36.12 -1.08
C GLU A 43 -9.57 34.76 -1.60
N GLN A 44 -10.87 34.58 -1.85
CA GLN A 44 -11.40 33.34 -2.41
C GLN A 44 -10.81 33.05 -3.80
N LEU A 45 -10.74 34.06 -4.69
CA LEU A 45 -10.14 33.91 -6.01
C LEU A 45 -8.66 33.55 -5.97
N GLN A 46 -7.92 34.04 -4.96
CA GLN A 46 -6.52 33.64 -4.73
C GLN A 46 -6.42 32.19 -4.23
N LEU A 47 -7.33 31.77 -3.34
CA LEU A 47 -7.38 30.40 -2.85
C LEU A 47 -7.67 29.42 -3.99
N GLU A 48 -8.64 29.70 -4.85
CA GLU A 48 -8.95 28.84 -6.01
C GLU A 48 -7.74 28.62 -6.91
N ARG A 49 -7.02 29.68 -7.30
CA ARG A 49 -5.79 29.53 -8.11
C ARG A 49 -4.71 28.74 -7.39
N ALA A 50 -4.51 29.02 -6.10
CA ALA A 50 -3.50 28.34 -5.30
C ALA A 50 -3.84 26.85 -5.09
N THR A 51 -5.13 26.50 -4.97
CA THR A 51 -5.54 25.11 -4.79
C THR A 51 -5.16 24.23 -5.97
N GLU A 52 -5.22 24.74 -7.20
CA GLU A 52 -4.79 23.98 -8.38
C GLU A 52 -3.29 23.67 -8.38
N LEU A 53 -2.45 24.66 -8.04
CA LEU A 53 -1.01 24.47 -7.93
C LEU A 53 -0.67 23.47 -6.83
N VAL A 54 -1.27 23.64 -5.64
CA VAL A 54 -1.01 22.78 -4.47
C VAL A 54 -1.47 21.35 -4.72
N SER A 55 -2.68 21.16 -5.27
CA SER A 55 -3.19 19.82 -5.62
C SER A 55 -2.30 19.14 -6.67
N THR A 56 -1.84 19.87 -7.68
CA THR A 56 -0.96 19.31 -8.73
C THR A 56 0.40 18.88 -8.16
N LEU A 57 1.01 19.72 -7.32
CA LEU A 57 2.28 19.40 -6.68
C LEU A 57 2.15 18.20 -5.73
N PHE A 58 1.11 18.19 -4.90
CA PHE A 58 0.86 17.10 -3.97
C PHE A 58 0.55 15.79 -4.71
N ARG A 59 -0.21 15.84 -5.82
CA ARG A 59 -0.45 14.69 -6.70
C ARG A 59 0.85 14.09 -7.22
N PHE A 60 1.78 14.91 -7.72
CA PHE A 60 3.06 14.42 -8.23
C PHE A 60 3.85 13.68 -7.15
N VAL A 61 3.90 14.25 -5.94
CA VAL A 61 4.56 13.62 -4.79
C VAL A 61 3.87 12.33 -4.35
N MET A 62 2.54 12.29 -4.31
CA MET A 62 1.81 11.06 -3.96
C MET A 62 2.06 9.94 -4.98
N LEU A 63 2.13 10.26 -6.28
CA LEU A 63 2.52 9.30 -7.32
C LEU A 63 3.97 8.81 -7.14
N ALA A 64 4.88 9.71 -6.77
CA ALA A 64 6.26 9.34 -6.46
C ALA A 64 6.35 8.41 -5.24
N GLU A 65 5.54 8.64 -4.20
CA GLU A 65 5.48 7.74 -3.03
C GLU A 65 4.92 6.35 -3.38
N LEU A 66 3.98 6.22 -4.33
CA LEU A 66 3.55 4.90 -4.81
C LEU A 66 4.71 4.10 -5.42
N ALA A 67 5.53 4.77 -6.26
CA ALA A 67 6.73 4.16 -6.84
C ALA A 67 7.83 3.93 -5.79
N ALA A 68 7.92 4.78 -4.78
CA ALA A 68 8.92 4.70 -3.72
C ALA A 68 8.81 3.42 -2.91
N LEU A 69 7.60 2.87 -2.67
CA LEU A 69 7.45 1.58 -2.00
C LEU A 69 8.12 0.44 -2.79
N VAL A 70 7.90 0.39 -4.10
CA VAL A 70 8.51 -0.63 -4.98
C VAL A 70 10.02 -0.46 -5.00
N LEU A 71 10.50 0.78 -5.15
CA LEU A 71 11.92 1.10 -5.14
C LEU A 71 12.58 0.78 -3.80
N PHE A 72 11.88 0.98 -2.68
CA PHE A 72 12.37 0.67 -1.34
C PHE A 72 12.60 -0.82 -1.16
N VAL A 73 11.62 -1.65 -1.53
CA VAL A 73 11.75 -3.12 -1.48
C VAL A 73 12.84 -3.61 -2.43
N PHE A 74 12.89 -3.08 -3.65
CA PHE A 74 13.94 -3.41 -4.63
C PHE A 74 15.34 -3.05 -4.10
N ASN A 75 15.50 -1.87 -3.51
CA ASN A 75 16.76 -1.43 -2.92
C ASN A 75 17.15 -2.34 -1.75
N ALA A 76 16.21 -2.70 -0.86
CA ALA A 76 16.47 -3.60 0.24
C ALA A 76 16.97 -4.97 -0.25
N ASP A 77 16.38 -5.57 -1.29
CA ASP A 77 16.87 -6.83 -1.84
C ASP A 77 18.25 -6.69 -2.50
N ARG A 78 18.47 -5.62 -3.27
CA ARG A 78 19.73 -5.38 -3.98
C ARG A 78 20.90 -5.10 -3.03
N MET A 79 20.63 -4.58 -1.85
CA MET A 79 21.62 -4.33 -0.81
C MET A 79 21.95 -5.57 0.01
N ALA A 80 21.18 -6.66 -0.08
CA ALA A 80 21.41 -7.88 0.71
C ALA A 80 22.85 -8.42 0.65
N PRO A 81 23.52 -8.51 -0.51
CA PRO A 81 24.90 -9.01 -0.58
C PRO A 81 25.93 -8.16 0.17
N LEU A 82 25.58 -6.94 0.59
CA LEU A 82 26.47 -6.03 1.33
C LEU A 82 26.50 -6.30 2.84
N PHE A 83 25.58 -7.12 3.35
CA PHE A 83 25.47 -7.44 4.78
C PHE A 83 25.74 -8.92 5.01
N VAL A 84 26.52 -9.22 6.06
CA VAL A 84 26.81 -10.61 6.42
C VAL A 84 25.52 -11.30 6.87
N GLY A 85 25.21 -12.45 6.28
CA GLY A 85 24.02 -13.26 6.59
C GLY A 85 22.73 -12.85 5.86
N ALA A 86 22.72 -11.74 5.11
CA ALA A 86 21.54 -11.29 4.39
C ALA A 86 21.39 -12.02 3.04
N MET A 87 20.42 -12.92 2.96
CA MET A 87 20.11 -13.67 1.72
C MET A 87 19.03 -13.01 0.86
N CYS A 88 18.24 -12.12 1.46
CA CYS A 88 17.03 -11.54 0.88
C CYS A 88 16.80 -10.15 1.50
N ALA A 89 15.82 -9.38 0.99
CA ALA A 89 15.45 -8.08 1.56
C ALA A 89 15.21 -8.11 3.10
N VAL A 90 14.76 -9.25 3.66
CA VAL A 90 14.60 -9.43 5.11
C VAL A 90 15.90 -9.16 5.85
N GLY A 91 17.03 -9.71 5.39
CA GLY A 91 18.32 -9.53 6.04
C GLY A 91 18.71 -8.05 6.08
N THR A 92 18.49 -7.34 4.98
CA THR A 92 18.75 -5.89 4.89
C THR A 92 17.79 -5.07 5.75
N LEU A 93 16.51 -5.42 5.81
CA LEU A 93 15.52 -4.76 6.67
C LEU A 93 15.75 -5.08 8.15
N SER A 94 16.39 -6.21 8.46
CA SER A 94 16.82 -6.63 9.79
C SER A 94 18.22 -6.15 10.18
N ALA A 95 18.88 -5.34 9.35
CA ALA A 95 20.20 -4.81 9.67
C ALA A 95 20.18 -3.85 10.88
N ASN A 96 19.04 -3.24 11.17
CA ASN A 96 18.77 -2.50 12.39
C ASN A 96 17.25 -2.48 12.68
N ASP A 97 16.84 -1.88 13.79
CA ASP A 97 15.44 -1.87 14.25
C ASP A 97 14.47 -1.04 13.39
N TRP A 98 14.98 -0.23 12.45
CA TRP A 98 14.18 0.73 11.68
C TRP A 98 13.73 0.22 10.31
N GLY A 99 14.30 -0.87 9.79
CA GLY A 99 14.02 -1.33 8.43
C GLY A 99 12.57 -1.80 8.23
N PHE A 100 12.07 -2.72 9.06
CA PHE A 100 10.67 -3.15 9.00
C PHE A 100 9.67 -2.02 9.32
N PRO A 101 9.88 -1.18 10.36
CA PRO A 101 9.07 0.01 10.57
C PRO A 101 9.02 0.95 9.36
N ALA A 102 10.14 1.16 8.66
CA ALA A 102 10.18 1.96 7.43
C ALA A 102 9.29 1.34 6.34
N LEU A 103 9.36 0.02 6.15
CA LEU A 103 8.52 -0.70 5.21
C LEU A 103 7.02 -0.54 5.54
N TYR A 104 6.63 -0.73 6.80
CA TYR A 104 5.23 -0.61 7.22
C TYR A 104 4.69 0.81 7.02
N LEU A 105 5.49 1.83 7.35
CA LEU A 105 5.14 3.22 7.09
C LEU A 105 5.01 3.51 5.59
N LYS A 106 5.89 2.95 4.74
CA LYS A 106 5.77 3.09 3.28
C LYS A 106 4.51 2.43 2.72
N ILE A 107 4.12 1.27 3.26
CA ILE A 107 2.83 0.62 2.91
C ILE A 107 1.64 1.50 3.34
N ALA A 108 1.69 2.09 4.54
CA ALA A 108 0.64 3.00 5.00
C ALA A 108 0.55 4.26 4.12
N VAL A 109 1.69 4.87 3.78
CA VAL A 109 1.76 6.01 2.84
C VAL A 109 1.22 5.61 1.47
N PHE A 110 1.53 4.42 0.95
CA PHE A 110 1.01 3.93 -0.33
C PHE A 110 -0.52 3.93 -0.37
N PHE A 111 -1.18 3.39 0.66
CA PHE A 111 -2.64 3.36 0.71
C PHE A 111 -3.24 4.75 0.91
N ALA A 112 -2.65 5.57 1.79
CA ALA A 112 -3.09 6.93 2.03
C ALA A 112 -2.97 7.81 0.77
N ALA A 113 -1.85 7.71 0.06
CA ALA A 113 -1.60 8.36 -1.22
C ALA A 113 -2.60 7.90 -2.29
N SER A 114 -2.85 6.59 -2.39
CA SER A 114 -3.82 6.03 -3.34
C SER A 114 -5.23 6.58 -3.12
N VAL A 115 -5.70 6.59 -1.87
CA VAL A 115 -7.02 7.13 -1.50
C VAL A 115 -7.09 8.63 -1.80
N TRP A 116 -6.05 9.40 -1.45
CA TRP A 116 -6.01 10.83 -1.73
C TRP A 116 -6.03 11.14 -3.23
N LEU A 117 -5.28 10.38 -4.04
CA LEU A 117 -5.27 10.53 -5.51
C LEU A 117 -6.65 10.26 -6.11
N MET A 118 -7.37 9.26 -5.61
CA MET A 118 -8.75 8.97 -6.04
C MET A 118 -9.72 10.07 -5.60
N LEU A 119 -9.52 10.62 -4.40
CA LEU A 119 -10.30 11.75 -3.89
C LEU A 119 -10.08 13.02 -4.72
N ASP A 120 -8.83 13.36 -5.04
CA ASP A 120 -8.50 14.51 -5.88
C ASP A 120 -9.03 14.35 -7.31
N ARG A 121 -8.99 13.13 -7.85
CA ARG A 121 -9.63 12.85 -9.14
C ARG A 121 -11.14 13.02 -9.08
N ALA A 122 -11.80 12.55 -8.02
CA ALA A 122 -13.25 12.65 -7.88
C ALA A 122 -13.71 14.10 -7.70
N ASP A 123 -12.97 14.90 -6.93
CA ASP A 123 -13.23 16.32 -6.71
C ASP A 123 -13.29 17.10 -8.02
N ARG A 124 -12.34 16.83 -8.94
CA ARG A 124 -12.24 17.47 -10.26
C ARG A 124 -13.32 17.06 -11.25
N LEU A 125 -14.15 16.05 -10.94
CA LEU A 125 -15.29 15.67 -11.78
C LEU A 125 -16.51 16.54 -11.51
N GLY A 126 -16.60 17.16 -10.33
CA GLY A 126 -17.67 18.09 -9.99
C GLY A 126 -17.34 19.50 -10.47
N HIS A 127 -18.31 20.20 -11.06
CA HIS A 127 -18.12 21.57 -11.54
C HIS A 127 -17.85 22.60 -10.42
N ASP A 128 -18.16 22.24 -9.17
CA ASP A 128 -18.07 23.08 -7.97
C ASP A 128 -16.95 22.64 -7.00
N TYR A 129 -16.11 21.66 -7.39
CA TYR A 129 -15.04 21.11 -6.53
C TYR A 129 -15.54 20.77 -5.11
N PRO A 130 -16.56 19.90 -5.00
CA PRO A 130 -17.35 19.78 -3.78
C PRO A 130 -16.59 19.10 -2.64
N LEU A 131 -15.45 18.47 -2.93
CA LEU A 131 -14.63 17.73 -1.97
C LEU A 131 -13.37 18.51 -1.57
N THR A 132 -13.22 19.78 -1.99
CA THR A 132 -12.04 20.61 -1.68
C THR A 132 -11.69 20.59 -0.19
N ARG A 133 -12.64 20.90 0.69
CA ARG A 133 -12.39 20.91 2.15
C ARG A 133 -11.97 19.54 2.67
N LEU A 134 -12.60 18.45 2.20
CA LEU A 134 -12.24 17.10 2.61
C LEU A 134 -10.84 16.71 2.12
N LYS A 135 -10.51 17.01 0.87
CA LYS A 135 -9.21 16.76 0.25
C LYS A 135 -8.08 17.45 1.01
N TYR A 136 -8.27 18.70 1.40
CA TYR A 136 -7.30 19.43 2.21
C TYR A 136 -7.28 18.98 3.67
N GLY A 137 -8.42 18.58 4.24
CA GLY A 137 -8.46 17.90 5.53
C GLY A 137 -7.65 16.60 5.54
N ALA A 138 -7.75 15.80 4.47
CA ALA A 138 -6.96 14.58 4.32
C ALA A 138 -5.45 14.87 4.24
N ILE A 139 -5.02 15.97 3.60
CA ILE A 139 -3.60 16.38 3.58
C ILE A 139 -3.06 16.56 5.01
N LEU A 140 -3.85 17.11 5.94
CA LEU A 140 -3.42 17.28 7.34
C LEU A 140 -3.17 15.96 8.05
N ALA A 141 -3.89 14.89 7.69
CA ALA A 141 -3.66 13.54 8.21
C ALA A 141 -2.49 12.83 7.51
N ILE A 142 -2.33 13.05 6.21
CA ILE A 142 -1.28 12.40 5.39
C ILE A 142 0.09 13.02 5.63
N ALA A 143 0.17 14.33 5.83
CA ALA A 143 1.45 15.03 6.05
C ALA A 143 2.28 14.45 7.20
N PRO A 144 1.77 14.25 8.44
CA PRO A 144 2.56 13.65 9.51
C PRO A 144 2.95 12.21 9.19
N LEU A 145 2.11 11.44 8.48
CA LEU A 145 2.44 10.08 8.06
C LEU A 145 3.61 10.04 7.06
N VAL A 146 3.62 10.94 6.07
CA VAL A 146 4.73 11.08 5.10
C VAL A 146 6.02 11.50 5.80
N VAL A 147 5.94 12.47 6.71
CA VAL A 147 7.11 12.94 7.49
C VAL A 147 7.65 11.82 8.39
N ALA A 148 6.78 11.06 9.06
CA ALA A 148 7.18 9.92 9.87
C ALA A 148 7.86 8.83 9.02
N SER A 149 7.27 8.50 7.85
CA SER A 149 7.89 7.56 6.91
C SER A 149 9.28 8.01 6.45
N ALA A 150 9.43 9.30 6.11
CA ALA A 150 10.70 9.87 5.69
C ALA A 150 11.74 9.88 6.83
N ALA A 151 11.33 10.26 8.04
CA ALA A 151 12.20 10.28 9.21
C ALA A 151 12.70 8.86 9.56
N VAL A 152 11.80 7.88 9.62
CA VAL A 152 12.15 6.49 9.90
C VAL A 152 13.02 5.89 8.79
N GLN A 153 12.73 6.19 7.52
CA GLN A 153 13.58 5.77 6.39
C GLN A 153 14.99 6.40 6.47
N LEU A 154 15.08 7.68 6.83
CA LEU A 154 16.37 8.35 7.00
C LEU A 154 17.16 7.72 8.14
N THR A 155 16.53 7.52 9.31
CA THR A 155 17.15 6.86 10.46
C THR A 155 17.60 5.44 10.10
N TYR A 156 16.78 4.69 9.36
CA TYR A 156 17.15 3.37 8.84
C TYR A 156 18.46 3.43 8.05
N PHE A 157 18.56 4.32 7.05
CA PHE A 157 19.75 4.41 6.21
C PHE A 157 20.99 4.99 6.92
N LEU A 158 20.81 5.88 7.90
CA LEU A 158 21.91 6.44 8.68
C LEU A 158 22.52 5.43 9.65
N ASN A 159 21.74 4.45 10.13
CA ASN A 159 22.18 3.43 11.07
C ASN A 159 22.46 2.09 10.38
N LEU A 160 22.79 2.09 9.07
CA LEU A 160 23.22 0.87 8.38
C LEU A 160 24.70 0.59 8.64
N GLU A 161 24.95 -0.50 9.37
CA GLU A 161 26.27 -1.02 9.69
C GLU A 161 26.48 -2.37 8.95
N THR A 162 27.55 -2.48 8.16
CA THR A 162 27.78 -3.66 7.30
C THR A 162 28.41 -4.85 8.04
N ASP A 163 29.00 -4.60 9.20
CA ASP A 163 29.67 -5.56 10.07
C ASP A 163 28.71 -6.23 11.07
N VAL A 164 27.45 -5.82 11.10
CA VAL A 164 26.40 -6.51 11.86
C VAL A 164 26.00 -7.79 11.14
N ILE A 165 26.07 -8.92 11.85
CA ILE A 165 25.55 -10.20 11.36
C ILE A 165 24.03 -10.12 11.39
N THR A 166 23.43 -9.97 10.22
CA THR A 166 21.98 -9.85 10.08
C THR A 166 21.29 -11.20 10.29
N SER A 167 20.09 -11.17 10.86
CA SER A 167 19.28 -12.38 11.00
C SER A 167 18.80 -12.83 9.62
N CYS A 168 19.13 -14.07 9.25
CA CYS A 168 18.62 -14.66 8.02
C CYS A 168 17.09 -14.85 8.08
N CYS A 169 16.49 -14.98 6.90
CA CYS A 169 15.05 -15.14 6.74
C CYS A 169 14.56 -16.42 7.53
N SER A 170 15.40 -17.45 7.72
CA SER A 170 15.06 -18.62 8.57
C SER A 170 14.94 -18.29 10.05
N LYS A 171 15.74 -17.37 10.62
CA LYS A 171 15.59 -16.97 12.04
C LYS A 171 14.35 -16.11 12.25
N VAL A 172 14.09 -15.15 11.37
CA VAL A 172 12.94 -14.24 11.50
C VAL A 172 11.61 -14.97 11.33
N PHE A 173 11.57 -15.97 10.45
CA PHE A 173 10.38 -16.73 10.11
C PHE A 173 10.36 -18.12 10.76
N THR A 174 10.77 -18.20 12.03
CA THR A 174 10.62 -19.39 12.88
C THR A 174 9.65 -19.07 14.02
N ALA A 175 8.64 -19.93 14.22
CA ALA A 175 7.58 -19.76 15.21
C ALA A 175 8.05 -19.63 16.68
N ALA A 176 9.32 -19.88 16.98
CA ALA A 176 9.91 -19.83 18.32
C ALA A 176 10.41 -18.43 18.73
N ASN A 177 10.33 -17.42 17.86
CA ASN A 177 10.82 -16.06 18.12
C ASN A 177 9.67 -15.07 18.36
N ASP A 178 9.96 -13.93 19.00
CA ASP A 178 8.98 -12.85 19.18
C ASP A 178 8.80 -12.01 17.90
N GLY A 179 7.56 -11.57 17.65
CA GLY A 179 7.24 -10.57 16.62
C GLY A 179 6.26 -11.05 15.54
N ILE A 180 5.70 -10.09 14.81
CA ILE A 180 4.63 -10.27 13.80
C ILE A 180 5.02 -11.33 12.76
N ALA A 181 6.27 -11.35 12.30
CA ALA A 181 6.75 -12.31 11.31
C ALA A 181 6.70 -13.76 11.81
N SER A 182 7.02 -13.99 13.08
CA SER A 182 6.96 -15.31 13.73
C SER A 182 5.51 -15.76 13.91
N GLU A 183 4.62 -14.86 14.35
CA GLU A 183 3.18 -15.15 14.48
C GLU A 183 2.55 -15.55 13.14
N MET A 184 2.94 -14.86 12.06
CA MET A 184 2.50 -15.20 10.71
C MET A 184 2.96 -16.60 10.30
N THR A 185 4.19 -16.99 10.65
CA THR A 185 4.71 -18.35 10.34
C THR A 185 4.12 -19.45 11.19
N GLY A 186 3.81 -19.15 12.45
CA GLY A 186 3.19 -20.10 13.37
C GLY A 186 1.73 -20.43 13.02
N MET A 187 1.14 -19.72 12.05
CA MET A 187 -0.21 -20.03 11.58
C MET A 187 -0.23 -21.37 10.84
N ASP A 188 -1.06 -22.27 11.32
CA ASP A 188 -1.33 -23.55 10.67
C ASP A 188 -1.68 -23.36 9.17
N PRO A 189 -0.99 -24.04 8.24
CA PRO A 189 -1.20 -23.89 6.80
C PRO A 189 -2.65 -24.15 6.35
N ALA A 190 -3.34 -25.13 6.93
CA ALA A 190 -4.73 -25.42 6.55
C ALA A 190 -5.66 -24.28 6.98
N ARG A 191 -5.50 -23.77 8.22
CA ARG A 191 -6.25 -22.60 8.70
C ARG A 191 -5.96 -21.37 7.85
N ALA A 192 -4.72 -21.13 7.46
CA ALA A 192 -4.36 -20.00 6.60
C ALA A 192 -5.07 -20.07 5.24
N LEU A 193 -5.12 -21.25 4.61
CA LEU A 193 -5.84 -21.44 3.34
C LEU A 193 -7.36 -21.27 3.51
N TRP A 194 -7.96 -21.80 4.58
CA TRP A 194 -9.38 -21.60 4.87
C TRP A 194 -9.74 -20.13 5.09
N LEU A 195 -8.92 -19.40 5.86
CA LEU A 195 -9.10 -17.96 6.05
C LEU A 195 -8.94 -17.20 4.74
N LEU A 196 -7.95 -17.55 3.93
CA LEU A 196 -7.75 -16.93 2.62
C LEU A 196 -8.95 -17.15 1.69
N ALA A 197 -9.44 -18.38 1.60
CA ALA A 197 -10.62 -18.72 0.80
C ALA A 197 -11.88 -18.02 1.30
N GLY A 198 -12.10 -18.01 2.63
CA GLY A 198 -13.25 -17.34 3.26
C GLY A 198 -13.22 -15.82 3.06
N ALA A 199 -12.07 -15.19 3.26
CA ALA A 199 -11.89 -13.75 3.03
C ALA A 199 -12.02 -13.40 1.54
N GLY A 200 -11.51 -14.26 0.63
CA GLY A 200 -11.67 -14.10 -0.81
C GLY A 200 -13.14 -14.17 -1.23
N LEU A 201 -13.90 -15.13 -0.70
CA LEU A 201 -15.34 -15.24 -0.90
C LEU A 201 -16.07 -13.99 -0.36
N ALA A 202 -15.71 -13.51 0.83
CA ALA A 202 -16.30 -12.32 1.42
C ALA A 202 -16.09 -11.08 0.54
N VAL A 203 -14.88 -10.88 0.00
CA VAL A 203 -14.59 -9.79 -0.94
C VAL A 203 -15.38 -9.95 -2.25
N ALA A 204 -15.43 -11.15 -2.81
CA ALA A 204 -16.18 -11.41 -4.04
C ALA A 204 -17.69 -11.14 -3.87
N LEU A 205 -18.28 -11.59 -2.76
CA LEU A 205 -19.69 -11.33 -2.43
C LEU A 205 -19.94 -9.84 -2.18
N ALA A 206 -19.12 -9.20 -1.34
CA ALA A 206 -19.27 -7.77 -1.04
C ALA A 206 -19.14 -6.91 -2.30
N GLY A 207 -18.17 -7.22 -3.18
CA GLY A 207 -17.98 -6.53 -4.44
C GLY A 207 -19.15 -6.75 -5.41
N THR A 208 -19.62 -7.99 -5.55
CA THR A 208 -20.78 -8.33 -6.40
C THR A 208 -22.04 -7.61 -5.93
N VAL A 209 -22.31 -7.62 -4.62
CA VAL A 209 -23.43 -6.87 -4.01
C VAL A 209 -23.27 -5.37 -4.28
N SER A 210 -22.05 -4.83 -4.17
CA SER A 210 -21.75 -3.42 -4.45
C SER A 210 -22.07 -3.04 -5.89
N LEU A 211 -21.73 -3.91 -6.85
CA LEU A 211 -22.00 -3.72 -8.28
C LEU A 211 -23.49 -3.81 -8.60
N TRP A 212 -24.18 -4.82 -8.05
CA TRP A 212 -25.58 -5.10 -8.38
C TRP A 212 -26.54 -4.11 -7.73
N ARG A 213 -26.30 -3.75 -6.46
CA ARG A 213 -27.23 -2.90 -5.69
C ARG A 213 -26.82 -1.42 -5.67
N GLY A 214 -25.64 -1.05 -6.18
CA GLY A 214 -25.09 0.31 -6.10
C GLY A 214 -24.81 0.80 -4.67
N ARG A 215 -24.79 -0.11 -3.70
CA ARG A 215 -24.63 0.13 -2.26
C ARG A 215 -23.78 -0.98 -1.64
N GLY A 216 -23.11 -0.72 -0.52
CA GLY A 216 -22.23 -1.70 0.13
C GLY A 216 -20.73 -1.50 -0.12
N HIS A 217 -20.33 -0.43 -0.81
CA HIS A 217 -18.92 -0.08 -1.05
C HIS A 217 -18.07 0.00 0.23
N GLY A 218 -18.66 0.42 1.36
CA GLY A 218 -17.96 0.42 2.66
C GLY A 218 -17.65 -0.99 3.17
N VAL A 219 -18.60 -1.93 3.03
CA VAL A 219 -18.37 -3.35 3.37
C VAL A 219 -17.35 -3.95 2.42
N PHE A 220 -17.40 -3.61 1.13
CA PHE A 220 -16.40 -4.05 0.15
C PHE A 220 -15.00 -3.53 0.49
N ALA A 221 -14.87 -2.26 0.91
CA ALA A 221 -13.60 -1.69 1.36
C ALA A 221 -13.04 -2.41 2.60
N LEU A 222 -13.88 -2.67 3.60
CA LEU A 222 -13.48 -3.42 4.80
C LEU A 222 -13.09 -4.86 4.48
N ALA A 223 -13.86 -5.54 3.63
CA ALA A 223 -13.54 -6.89 3.18
C ALA A 223 -12.21 -6.91 2.40
N GLY A 224 -11.98 -5.94 1.51
CA GLY A 224 -10.74 -5.83 0.74
C GLY A 224 -9.52 -5.58 1.63
N ALA A 225 -9.63 -4.68 2.62
CA ALA A 225 -8.57 -4.43 3.59
C ALA A 225 -8.30 -5.65 4.49
N ALA A 226 -9.35 -6.36 4.93
CA ALA A 226 -9.19 -7.59 5.69
C ALA A 226 -8.54 -8.70 4.84
N PHE A 227 -8.97 -8.85 3.58
CA PHE A 227 -8.37 -9.81 2.65
C PHE A 227 -6.90 -9.52 2.39
N PHE A 228 -6.50 -8.25 2.29
CA PHE A 228 -5.09 -7.86 2.20
C PHE A 228 -4.25 -8.43 3.35
N LEU A 229 -4.70 -8.25 4.60
CA LEU A 229 -3.99 -8.75 5.77
C LEU A 229 -3.95 -10.29 5.79
N VAL A 230 -5.08 -10.94 5.54
CA VAL A 230 -5.17 -12.41 5.47
C VAL A 230 -4.26 -12.96 4.35
N ALA A 231 -4.20 -12.30 3.20
CA ALA A 231 -3.34 -12.67 2.09
C ALA A 231 -1.86 -12.56 2.45
N LEU A 232 -1.42 -11.50 3.15
CA LEU A 232 -0.04 -11.40 3.62
C LEU A 232 0.32 -12.54 4.57
N VAL A 233 -0.58 -12.87 5.50
CA VAL A 233 -0.39 -14.00 6.42
C VAL A 233 -0.29 -15.31 5.65
N ALA A 234 -1.22 -15.58 4.72
CA ALA A 234 -1.20 -16.78 3.90
C ALA A 234 0.06 -16.87 3.02
N ILE A 235 0.56 -15.74 2.49
CA ILE A 235 1.81 -15.72 1.73
C ILE A 235 2.97 -16.24 2.58
N VAL A 236 3.10 -15.75 3.81
CA VAL A 236 4.17 -16.16 4.72
C VAL A 236 3.97 -17.58 5.23
N SER A 237 2.76 -17.97 5.63
CA SER A 237 2.51 -19.24 6.31
C SER A 237 2.44 -20.45 5.38
N VAL A 238 1.97 -20.29 4.13
CA VAL A 238 1.67 -21.44 3.26
C VAL A 238 1.98 -21.23 1.78
N ILE A 239 1.65 -20.07 1.18
CA ILE A 239 1.81 -19.90 -0.28
C ILE A 239 3.29 -19.86 -0.68
N SER A 240 4.14 -19.22 0.13
CA SER A 240 5.58 -19.24 -0.09
C SER A 240 6.15 -20.66 -0.11
N LEU A 241 5.68 -21.54 0.78
CA LEU A 241 6.12 -22.95 0.84
C LEU A 241 5.89 -23.68 -0.48
N TYR A 242 4.71 -23.52 -1.07
CA TYR A 242 4.38 -24.08 -2.38
C TYR A 242 5.21 -23.46 -3.50
N ILE A 243 5.45 -22.15 -3.48
CA ILE A 243 6.29 -21.48 -4.49
C ILE A 243 7.74 -21.98 -4.45
N TYR A 244 8.24 -22.28 -3.25
CA TYR A 244 9.62 -22.73 -3.07
C TYR A 244 9.80 -24.24 -3.15
N ASP A 245 8.70 -25.01 -3.25
CA ASP A 245 8.71 -26.47 -3.07
C ASP A 245 9.43 -26.91 -1.78
N HIS A 246 9.36 -26.10 -0.71
CA HIS A 246 10.12 -26.33 0.51
C HIS A 246 9.31 -25.97 1.77
N PRO A 247 9.05 -26.93 2.68
CA PRO A 247 8.10 -26.76 3.79
C PRO A 247 8.56 -25.77 4.86
N ASN A 248 9.86 -25.44 4.91
CA ASN A 248 10.42 -24.53 5.92
C ASN A 248 10.86 -23.16 5.36
N HIS A 249 10.55 -22.84 4.09
CA HIS A 249 10.98 -21.58 3.48
C HIS A 249 9.82 -20.57 3.47
N HIS A 250 9.70 -19.74 4.52
CA HIS A 250 8.53 -18.85 4.69
C HIS A 250 8.73 -17.41 4.17
N CYS A 251 9.88 -17.13 3.56
CA CYS A 251 10.26 -15.75 3.26
C CYS A 251 9.27 -15.09 2.27
N PRO A 252 8.70 -13.91 2.55
CA PRO A 252 7.82 -13.21 1.60
C PRO A 252 8.58 -12.43 0.52
N PHE A 253 9.91 -12.32 0.62
CA PHE A 253 10.72 -11.53 -0.31
C PHE A 253 11.50 -12.39 -1.31
N CYS A 254 11.84 -13.64 -0.99
CA CYS A 254 12.56 -14.49 -1.95
C CYS A 254 11.69 -14.78 -3.20
N ILE A 255 10.36 -14.81 -3.09
CA ILE A 255 9.43 -14.94 -4.24
C ILE A 255 9.57 -13.81 -5.27
N LEU A 256 10.21 -12.68 -4.91
CA LEU A 256 10.50 -11.56 -5.81
C LEU A 256 11.80 -11.75 -6.60
N LYS A 257 12.57 -12.82 -6.34
CA LYS A 257 13.86 -13.06 -6.99
C LYS A 257 13.71 -13.76 -8.35
N PRO A 258 14.70 -13.60 -9.24
CA PRO A 258 14.73 -14.32 -10.52
C PRO A 258 14.64 -15.84 -10.38
N ASP A 259 15.19 -16.39 -9.29
CA ASP A 259 15.20 -17.84 -9.02
C ASP A 259 13.79 -18.45 -8.97
N TYR A 260 12.77 -17.63 -8.65
CA TYR A 260 11.36 -18.03 -8.59
C TYR A 260 10.53 -17.34 -9.69
N GLY A 261 11.19 -16.94 -10.79
CA GLY A 261 10.54 -16.35 -11.96
C GLY A 261 9.82 -15.04 -11.67
N TYR A 262 10.20 -14.32 -10.62
CA TYR A 262 9.55 -13.06 -10.21
C TYR A 262 8.06 -13.20 -9.85
N VAL A 263 7.58 -14.41 -9.50
CA VAL A 263 6.15 -14.69 -9.23
C VAL A 263 5.56 -13.81 -8.12
N GLY A 264 6.38 -13.36 -7.17
CA GLY A 264 5.95 -12.44 -6.11
C GLY A 264 5.35 -11.14 -6.64
N TYR A 265 5.80 -10.62 -7.79
CA TYR A 265 5.21 -9.41 -8.39
C TYR A 265 3.80 -9.68 -8.92
N ALA A 266 3.54 -10.88 -9.44
CA ALA A 266 2.21 -11.32 -9.87
C ALA A 266 1.25 -11.57 -8.68
N LEU A 267 1.77 -11.67 -7.45
CA LEU A 267 0.97 -11.71 -6.23
C LEU A 267 0.75 -10.30 -5.64
N TYR A 268 1.84 -9.59 -5.33
CA TYR A 268 1.75 -8.34 -4.56
C TYR A 268 1.14 -7.19 -5.36
N LEU A 269 1.50 -6.99 -6.63
CA LEU A 269 0.95 -5.87 -7.41
C LEU A 269 -0.58 -5.91 -7.52
N PRO A 270 -1.21 -7.02 -7.96
CA PRO A 270 -2.66 -7.08 -8.01
C PRO A 270 -3.29 -6.99 -6.62
N LEU A 271 -2.67 -7.57 -5.58
CA LEU A 271 -3.17 -7.50 -4.21
C LEU A 271 -3.20 -6.05 -3.67
N PHE A 272 -2.10 -5.31 -3.81
CA PHE A 272 -1.98 -3.91 -3.37
C PHE A 272 -2.92 -2.99 -4.16
N VAL A 273 -2.92 -3.11 -5.49
CA VAL A 273 -3.76 -2.27 -6.37
C VAL A 273 -5.24 -2.54 -6.14
N ALA A 274 -5.66 -3.81 -6.03
CA ALA A 274 -7.04 -4.17 -5.75
C ALA A 274 -7.52 -3.65 -4.39
N THR A 275 -6.66 -3.75 -3.38
CA THR A 275 -6.95 -3.24 -2.03
C THR A 275 -7.10 -1.71 -2.05
N ALA A 276 -6.19 -1.01 -2.73
CA ALA A 276 -6.27 0.45 -2.88
C ALA A 276 -7.56 0.89 -3.58
N LEU A 277 -7.98 0.19 -4.64
CA LEU A 277 -9.22 0.44 -5.35
C LEU A 277 -10.46 0.13 -4.50
N ALA A 278 -10.44 -0.95 -3.71
CA ALA A 278 -11.54 -1.31 -2.81
C ALA A 278 -11.72 -0.24 -1.72
N VAL A 279 -10.63 0.14 -1.05
CA VAL A 279 -10.65 1.20 -0.03
C VAL A 279 -11.08 2.53 -0.63
N GLY A 280 -10.51 2.92 -1.79
CA GLY A 280 -10.89 4.13 -2.49
C GLY A 280 -12.38 4.18 -2.87
N ALA A 281 -12.94 3.08 -3.35
CA ALA A 281 -14.37 2.99 -3.67
C ALA A 281 -15.25 3.16 -2.41
N GLY A 282 -14.83 2.60 -1.27
CA GLY A 282 -15.49 2.80 0.01
C GLY A 282 -15.42 4.26 0.48
N SER A 283 -14.24 4.88 0.41
CA SER A 283 -14.00 6.27 0.81
C SER A 283 -14.78 7.28 -0.04
N LEU A 284 -15.00 7.00 -1.33
CA LEU A 284 -15.70 7.89 -2.25
C LEU A 284 -17.23 7.74 -2.21
N ARG A 285 -17.75 6.59 -1.76
CA ARG A 285 -19.20 6.31 -1.79
C ARG A 285 -20.09 7.34 -1.05
N PRO A 286 -19.70 7.92 0.10
CA PRO A 286 -20.51 8.94 0.77
C PRO A 286 -20.85 10.13 -0.13
N PHE A 287 -20.00 10.45 -1.12
CA PHE A 287 -20.14 11.62 -1.99
C PHE A 287 -20.92 11.32 -3.28
N ALA A 288 -21.40 10.09 -3.47
CA ALA A 288 -22.11 9.69 -4.69
C ALA A 288 -23.46 10.39 -4.90
N GLN A 289 -23.97 11.11 -3.88
CA GLN A 289 -25.23 11.87 -3.96
C GLN A 289 -25.01 13.38 -4.00
N VAL A 290 -23.77 13.87 -3.96
CA VAL A 290 -23.46 15.28 -4.19
C VAL A 290 -23.91 15.65 -5.60
N GLU A 291 -24.64 16.75 -5.75
CA GLU A 291 -25.34 17.13 -6.99
C GLU A 291 -24.42 17.10 -8.22
N SER A 292 -23.27 17.77 -8.13
CA SER A 292 -22.27 17.85 -9.19
C SER A 292 -21.57 16.53 -9.52
N LEU A 293 -21.63 15.54 -8.61
CA LEU A 293 -21.01 14.22 -8.77
C LEU A 293 -22.01 13.10 -9.09
N LYS A 294 -23.31 13.32 -8.87
CA LYS A 294 -24.35 12.30 -8.94
C LYS A 294 -24.42 11.59 -10.29
N ALA A 295 -24.13 12.31 -11.38
CA ALA A 295 -24.13 11.76 -12.73
C ALA A 295 -22.89 10.93 -13.07
N VAL A 296 -21.73 11.21 -12.46
CA VAL A 296 -20.42 10.67 -12.88
C VAL A 296 -19.85 9.67 -11.86
N LEU A 297 -19.92 9.99 -10.57
CA LEU A 297 -19.27 9.21 -9.52
C LEU A 297 -19.75 7.75 -9.43
N PRO A 298 -21.06 7.41 -9.60
CA PRO A 298 -21.49 6.01 -9.60
C PRO A 298 -20.80 5.14 -10.66
N ALA A 299 -20.54 5.69 -11.86
CA ALA A 299 -19.83 4.98 -12.92
C ALA A 299 -18.33 4.80 -12.60
N VAL A 300 -17.72 5.76 -11.89
CA VAL A 300 -16.34 5.66 -11.39
C VAL A 300 -16.24 4.57 -10.32
N LEU A 301 -17.15 4.57 -9.34
CA LEU A 301 -17.21 3.56 -8.28
C LEU A 301 -17.38 2.15 -8.86
N ARG A 302 -18.30 1.97 -9.82
CA ARG A 302 -18.51 0.69 -10.50
C ARG A 302 -17.23 0.21 -11.19
N ARG A 303 -16.50 1.09 -11.89
CA ARG A 303 -15.22 0.76 -12.52
C ARG A 303 -14.15 0.37 -11.50
N GLN A 304 -14.02 1.12 -10.40
CA GLN A 304 -13.07 0.79 -9.33
C GLN A 304 -13.37 -0.57 -8.70
N VAL A 305 -14.64 -0.87 -8.39
CA VAL A 305 -15.03 -2.17 -7.84
C VAL A 305 -14.75 -3.31 -8.82
N MET A 306 -15.06 -3.14 -10.10
CA MET A 306 -14.73 -4.14 -11.13
C MET A 306 -13.23 -4.39 -11.23
N GLN A 307 -12.42 -3.33 -11.28
CA GLN A 307 -10.96 -3.44 -11.35
C GLN A 307 -10.37 -4.08 -10.09
N ALA A 308 -10.90 -3.76 -8.90
CA ALA A 308 -10.51 -4.38 -7.64
C ALA A 308 -10.83 -5.89 -7.65
N LEU A 309 -12.03 -6.28 -8.07
CA LEU A 309 -12.41 -7.70 -8.18
C LEU A 309 -11.52 -8.46 -9.17
N VAL A 310 -11.19 -7.85 -10.32
CA VAL A 310 -10.25 -8.45 -11.29
C VAL A 310 -8.86 -8.62 -10.66
N GLY A 311 -8.35 -7.61 -9.94
CA GLY A 311 -7.06 -7.72 -9.26
C GLY A 311 -7.04 -8.82 -8.19
N PHE A 312 -8.07 -8.90 -7.35
CA PHE A 312 -8.19 -9.99 -6.37
C PHE A 312 -8.34 -11.36 -7.03
N ALA A 313 -9.05 -11.46 -8.16
CA ALA A 313 -9.16 -12.69 -8.93
C ALA A 313 -7.83 -13.11 -9.53
N ILE A 314 -7.04 -12.17 -10.09
CA ILE A 314 -5.68 -12.44 -10.58
C ILE A 314 -4.81 -12.98 -9.44
N PHE A 315 -4.82 -12.33 -8.28
CA PHE A 315 -4.11 -12.83 -7.10
C PHE A 315 -4.53 -14.27 -6.76
N GLY A 316 -5.83 -14.55 -6.71
CA GLY A 316 -6.36 -15.90 -6.43
C GLY A 316 -5.94 -16.94 -7.47
N VAL A 317 -5.95 -16.59 -8.76
CA VAL A 317 -5.49 -17.47 -9.84
C VAL A 317 -4.01 -17.79 -9.70
N VAL A 318 -3.17 -16.79 -9.40
CA VAL A 318 -1.74 -17.01 -9.19
C VAL A 318 -1.50 -17.90 -7.96
N VAL A 319 -2.23 -17.69 -6.86
CA VAL A 319 -2.18 -18.56 -5.68
C VAL A 319 -2.52 -20.01 -6.02
N ILE A 320 -3.65 -20.23 -6.71
CA ILE A 320 -4.09 -21.58 -7.10
C ILE A 320 -3.07 -22.23 -8.03
N TRP A 321 -2.55 -21.48 -8.99
CA TRP A 321 -1.53 -21.96 -9.92
C TRP A 321 -0.23 -22.35 -9.19
N SER A 322 0.24 -21.53 -8.24
CA SER A 322 1.42 -21.85 -7.43
C SER A 322 1.24 -23.12 -6.61
N ILE A 323 0.06 -23.34 -6.02
CA ILE A 323 -0.24 -24.57 -5.28
C ILE A 323 -0.30 -25.77 -6.24
N ALA A 324 -1.00 -25.64 -7.36
CA ALA A 324 -1.23 -26.74 -8.30
C ALA A 324 0.03 -27.17 -9.07
N SER A 325 0.97 -26.25 -9.28
CA SER A 325 2.23 -26.52 -9.98
C SER A 325 3.35 -26.99 -9.06
N SER A 326 3.17 -26.85 -7.74
CA SER A 326 4.14 -27.26 -6.73
C SER A 326 4.25 -28.78 -6.62
N ARG A 327 5.46 -29.26 -6.34
CA ARG A 327 5.75 -30.67 -6.02
C ARG A 327 5.59 -30.98 -4.52
N LEU A 328 5.37 -29.96 -3.71
CA LEU A 328 5.24 -30.08 -2.26
C LEU A 328 3.86 -30.63 -1.89
N ILE A 329 3.83 -31.66 -1.05
CA ILE A 329 2.61 -32.19 -0.44
C ILE A 329 2.64 -31.80 1.04
N LEU A 330 1.87 -30.76 1.40
CA LEU A 330 1.71 -30.32 2.80
C LEU A 330 0.57 -31.04 3.52
N PHE A 331 -0.44 -31.48 2.78
CA PHE A 331 -1.60 -32.18 3.31
C PHE A 331 -1.65 -33.56 2.65
N GLY A 332 -1.50 -34.61 3.46
CA GLY A 332 -1.50 -36.00 3.04
C GLY A 332 -1.99 -36.89 4.16
#